data_AF-A0A096P950-F1
#
_entry.id   AF-A0A096P950-F1
#
_cell.length_a   1.000
_cell.length_b   1.000
_cell.length_c   1.000
_cell.angle_alpha   90.00
_cell.angle_beta   90.00
_cell.angle_gamma   90.00
#
_symmetry.space_group_name_H-M   'P 1'
#
loop_
_entity.id
_entity.type
_entity.pdbx_description
1 polymer ?
#
loop_
_entity_poly.entity_id
_entity_poly.type
_entity_poly.pdbx_seq_one_letter_code
_entity_poly.pdbx_strand_id
1 'polypeptide(L)'
;MDSPEVIGPSLEDEISRCVPELLLQSDLDKTTVSALHRELELKLGRDLSQHVEFIRHQITEALTKRTDLIKRAHDAASTGAQQKKKALKKKPGCRGKTKEVTDPTRPKGPKGPYMMFCAERRPKIKKEKPNLSFQDIARQLGTEWRTMSDSVRAQYEHMAENDKTRYAKELAMWTPLSSAEMEKLREEQRKRKAAGGLQVMYKCSPELSKFLGGVKEINRQALTTYLWKYFRKNDLMDPINKRYVVANEKLAKLLEMSPQQRFLAFSVSKHINRHLTKK
;
A
#
# COMPACT_ATOMS: atom_id res chain seq x y z
N MET A 1 -36.27 -70.43 22.09
CA MET A 1 -35.77 -70.07 20.75
C MET A 1 -36.32 -68.69 20.48
N ASP A 2 -35.58 -67.69 20.98
CA ASP A 2 -35.84 -66.28 20.76
C ASP A 2 -35.55 -65.99 19.28
N SER A 3 -36.59 -65.72 18.51
CA SER A 3 -36.47 -65.32 17.11
C SER A 3 -36.27 -63.80 17.09
N PRO A 4 -35.15 -63.30 16.53
CA PRO A 4 -34.90 -61.87 16.47
C PRO A 4 -35.87 -61.22 15.48
N GLU A 5 -36.65 -60.25 15.97
CA GLU A 5 -37.41 -59.33 15.12
C GLU A 5 -36.45 -58.67 14.13
N VAL A 6 -36.67 -58.94 12.85
CA VAL A 6 -35.96 -58.30 11.75
C VAL A 6 -36.45 -56.87 11.69
N ILE A 7 -35.70 -55.95 12.31
CA ILE A 7 -35.92 -54.51 12.21
C ILE A 7 -35.63 -54.12 10.75
N GLY A 8 -36.67 -54.00 9.93
CA GLY A 8 -36.57 -53.34 8.63
C GLY A 8 -36.14 -51.89 8.79
N PRO A 9 -35.55 -51.24 7.75
CA PRO A 9 -35.16 -49.85 7.84
C PRO A 9 -36.37 -49.00 8.26
N SER A 10 -36.18 -48.11 9.24
CA SER A 10 -37.27 -47.26 9.70
C SER A 10 -37.74 -46.39 8.53
N LEU A 11 -39.04 -46.10 8.46
CA LEU A 11 -39.60 -45.21 7.44
C LEU A 11 -38.85 -43.86 7.40
N GLU A 12 -38.34 -43.42 8.54
CA GLU A 12 -37.49 -42.23 8.70
C GLU A 12 -36.11 -42.37 8.02
N ASP A 13 -35.54 -43.56 7.96
CA ASP A 13 -34.25 -43.84 7.29
C ASP A 13 -34.41 -43.77 5.76
N GLU A 14 -35.53 -44.28 5.25
CA GLU A 14 -35.87 -44.21 3.82
C GLU A 14 -36.09 -42.75 3.39
N ILE A 15 -36.85 -41.99 4.19
CA ILE A 15 -37.07 -40.55 3.97
C ILE A 15 -35.73 -39.79 3.98
N SER A 16 -34.86 -40.08 4.96
CA SER A 16 -33.56 -39.41 5.12
C SER A 16 -32.62 -39.65 3.94
N ARG A 17 -32.74 -40.81 3.27
CA ARG A 17 -31.95 -41.14 2.07
C ARG A 17 -32.49 -40.48 0.80
N CYS A 18 -33.81 -40.39 0.65
CA CYS A 18 -34.44 -39.88 -0.56
C CYS A 18 -34.45 -38.33 -0.65
N VAL A 19 -34.51 -37.63 0.48
CA VAL A 19 -34.57 -36.16 0.53
C VAL A 19 -33.37 -35.49 -0.16
N PRO A 20 -32.10 -35.86 0.12
CA PRO A 20 -30.94 -35.27 -0.56
C PRO A 20 -30.87 -35.55 -2.06
N GLU A 21 -31.30 -36.75 -2.50
CA GLU A 21 -31.33 -37.11 -3.93
C GLU A 21 -32.37 -36.30 -4.69
N LEU A 22 -33.55 -36.09 -4.11
CA LEU A 22 -34.59 -35.22 -4.66
C LEU A 22 -34.14 -33.76 -4.76
N LEU A 23 -33.50 -33.24 -3.72
CA LEU A 23 -32.93 -31.89 -3.74
C LEU A 23 -31.81 -31.71 -4.78
N LEU A 24 -31.23 -32.80 -5.30
CA LEU A 24 -30.24 -32.76 -6.38
C LEU A 24 -30.89 -32.69 -7.77
N GLN A 25 -32.09 -33.26 -7.92
CA GLN A 25 -32.83 -33.33 -9.18
C GLN A 25 -33.72 -32.11 -9.40
N SER A 26 -34.19 -31.49 -8.32
CA SER A 26 -35.17 -30.40 -8.38
C SER A 26 -34.53 -29.01 -8.24
N ASP A 27 -35.12 -28.00 -8.89
CA ASP A 27 -34.62 -26.61 -8.89
C ASP A 27 -34.86 -25.95 -7.52
N LEU A 28 -33.78 -25.66 -6.78
CA LEU A 28 -33.84 -25.13 -5.40
C LEU A 28 -34.53 -23.77 -5.30
N ASP A 29 -34.57 -22.98 -6.38
CA ASP A 29 -35.16 -21.63 -6.37
C ASP A 29 -36.68 -21.63 -6.56
N LYS A 30 -37.27 -22.78 -6.93
CA LYS A 30 -38.70 -22.92 -7.26
C LYS A 30 -39.43 -24.00 -6.46
N THR A 31 -38.70 -24.85 -5.75
CA THR A 31 -39.26 -25.99 -5.02
C THR A 31 -39.75 -25.56 -3.64
N THR A 32 -41.03 -25.81 -3.36
CA THR A 32 -41.61 -25.63 -2.02
C THR A 32 -41.59 -26.96 -1.28
N VAL A 33 -41.56 -26.91 0.05
CA VAL A 33 -41.60 -28.12 0.90
C VAL A 33 -42.80 -29.01 0.55
N SER A 34 -43.97 -28.40 0.30
CA SER A 34 -45.18 -29.14 -0.08
C SER A 34 -45.06 -29.83 -1.43
N ALA A 35 -44.32 -29.26 -2.38
CA ALA A 35 -44.05 -29.89 -3.67
C ALA A 35 -43.11 -31.11 -3.51
N LEU A 36 -42.08 -30.98 -2.68
CA LEU A 36 -41.13 -32.07 -2.38
C LEU A 36 -41.79 -33.19 -1.57
N HIS A 37 -42.67 -32.85 -0.63
CA HIS A 37 -43.45 -33.82 0.14
C HIS A 37 -44.38 -34.64 -0.75
N ARG A 38 -45.12 -34.00 -1.66
CA ARG A 38 -45.94 -34.69 -2.67
C ARG A 38 -45.10 -35.58 -3.60
N GLU A 39 -43.90 -35.15 -3.95
CA GLU A 39 -42.97 -35.92 -4.78
C GLU A 39 -42.37 -37.13 -4.04
N LEU A 40 -42.12 -36.99 -2.73
CA LEU A 40 -41.72 -38.08 -1.83
C LEU A 40 -42.83 -39.13 -1.67
N GLU A 41 -44.07 -38.69 -1.50
CA GLU A 41 -45.24 -39.58 -1.40
C GLU A 41 -45.45 -40.38 -2.69
N LEU A 42 -45.25 -39.74 -3.86
CA LEU A 42 -45.30 -40.41 -5.16
C LEU A 42 -44.16 -41.43 -5.35
N LYS A 43 -42.95 -41.13 -4.86
CA LYS A 43 -41.80 -42.04 -4.97
C LYS A 43 -41.90 -43.24 -4.03
N LEU A 44 -42.44 -43.05 -2.82
CA LEU A 44 -42.55 -44.11 -1.81
C LEU A 44 -43.91 -44.82 -1.83
N GLY A 45 -44.90 -44.29 -2.56
CA GLY A 45 -46.24 -44.87 -2.68
C GLY A 45 -47.00 -44.97 -1.35
N ARG A 46 -46.65 -44.12 -0.38
CA ARG A 46 -47.18 -44.11 0.99
C ARG A 46 -47.53 -42.70 1.43
N ASP A 47 -48.53 -42.60 2.31
CA ASP A 47 -48.89 -41.33 2.95
C ASP A 47 -47.81 -40.94 3.98
N LEU A 48 -47.23 -39.75 3.79
CA LEU A 48 -46.16 -39.22 4.64
C LEU A 48 -46.66 -38.06 5.51
N SER A 49 -47.97 -37.86 5.60
CA SER A 49 -48.61 -36.77 6.36
C SER A 49 -48.17 -36.67 7.82
N GLN A 50 -47.84 -37.81 8.47
CA GLN A 50 -47.34 -37.84 9.86
C GLN A 50 -45.86 -37.43 10.00
N HIS A 51 -45.09 -37.45 8.91
CA HIS A 51 -43.64 -37.19 8.92
C HIS A 51 -43.28 -35.85 8.24
N VAL A 52 -44.26 -34.97 8.03
CA VAL A 52 -44.06 -33.68 7.35
C VAL A 52 -43.06 -32.78 8.08
N GLU A 53 -43.08 -32.77 9.41
CA GLU A 53 -42.12 -32.01 10.22
C GLU A 53 -40.71 -32.61 10.16
N PHE A 54 -40.60 -33.93 10.12
CA PHE A 54 -39.33 -34.63 9.95
C PHE A 54 -38.71 -34.33 8.58
N ILE A 55 -39.51 -34.38 7.50
CA ILE A 55 -39.08 -34.02 6.15
C ILE A 55 -38.62 -32.54 6.08
N ARG A 56 -39.36 -31.63 6.71
CA ARG A 56 -38.98 -30.20 6.82
C ARG A 56 -37.65 -30.01 7.52
N HIS A 57 -37.44 -30.71 8.63
CA HIS A 57 -36.18 -30.65 9.38
C HIS A 57 -35.02 -31.14 8.52
N GLN A 58 -35.17 -32.28 7.86
CA GLN A 58 -34.14 -32.88 7.00
C GLN A 58 -33.77 -31.98 5.80
N ILE A 59 -34.76 -31.35 5.17
CA ILE A 59 -34.52 -30.38 4.08
C ILE A 59 -33.75 -29.18 4.61
N THR A 60 -34.17 -28.62 5.74
CA THR A 60 -33.52 -27.44 6.34
C THR A 60 -32.06 -27.75 6.69
N GLU A 61 -31.82 -28.90 7.33
CA GLU A 61 -30.47 -29.33 7.70
C GLU A 61 -29.58 -29.57 6.47
N ALA A 62 -30.10 -30.19 5.41
CA ALA A 62 -29.38 -30.39 4.16
C ALA A 62 -29.00 -29.06 3.48
N LEU A 63 -29.91 -28.08 3.48
CA LEU A 63 -29.65 -26.74 2.95
C LEU A 63 -28.63 -25.99 3.81
N THR A 64 -28.73 -26.04 5.14
CA THR A 64 -27.75 -25.43 6.05
C THR A 64 -26.36 -26.02 5.84
N LYS A 65 -26.24 -27.36 5.78
CA LYS A 65 -24.97 -28.05 5.48
C LYS A 65 -24.40 -27.60 4.12
N ARG A 66 -25.23 -27.49 3.08
CA ARG A 66 -24.80 -27.00 1.75
C ARG A 66 -24.32 -25.55 1.82
N THR A 67 -25.02 -24.67 2.54
CA THR A 67 -24.62 -23.26 2.72
C THR A 67 -23.31 -23.13 3.52
N ASP A 68 -23.11 -23.96 4.54
CA ASP A 68 -21.88 -23.98 5.33
C ASP A 68 -20.69 -24.49 4.52
N LEU A 69 -20.90 -25.48 3.63
CA LEU A 69 -19.87 -25.93 2.70
C LEU A 69 -19.49 -24.84 1.69
N ILE A 70 -20.46 -24.12 1.14
CA ILE A 70 -20.22 -22.98 0.22
C ILE A 70 -19.48 -21.85 0.96
N LYS A 71 -19.87 -21.55 2.20
CA LYS A 71 -19.21 -20.55 3.05
C LYS A 71 -17.77 -20.96 3.39
N ARG A 72 -17.53 -22.22 3.77
CA ARG A 72 -16.19 -22.78 3.99
C ARG A 72 -15.35 -22.76 2.71
N ALA A 73 -15.93 -23.03 1.55
CA ALA A 73 -15.24 -22.94 0.26
C ALA A 73 -14.88 -21.48 -0.11
N HIS A 74 -15.79 -20.53 0.14
CA HIS A 74 -15.54 -19.11 -0.03
C HIS A 74 -14.47 -18.59 0.95
N ASP A 75 -14.51 -19.02 2.21
CA ASP A 75 -13.52 -18.67 3.23
C ASP A 75 -12.16 -19.31 2.93
N ALA A 76 -12.12 -20.55 2.42
CA ALA A 76 -10.90 -21.18 1.93
C ALA A 76 -10.31 -20.46 0.70
N ALA A 77 -11.15 -20.01 -0.24
CA ALA A 77 -10.73 -19.21 -1.40
C ALA A 77 -10.24 -17.81 -0.98
N SER A 78 -10.90 -17.18 -0.01
CA SER A 78 -10.51 -15.89 0.58
C SER A 78 -9.19 -16.01 1.37
N THR A 79 -9.03 -17.10 2.14
CA THR A 79 -7.80 -17.39 2.89
C THR A 79 -6.62 -17.71 1.96
N GLY A 80 -6.85 -18.44 0.87
CA GLY A 80 -5.85 -18.69 -0.18
C GLY A 80 -5.44 -17.40 -0.93
N ALA A 81 -6.38 -16.50 -1.19
CA ALA A 81 -6.11 -15.19 -1.79
C ALA A 81 -5.37 -14.23 -0.82
N GLN A 82 -5.68 -14.27 0.48
CA GLN A 82 -4.96 -13.52 1.51
C GLN A 82 -3.59 -14.11 1.83
N GLN A 83 -3.40 -15.43 1.75
CA GLN A 83 -2.08 -16.07 1.88
C GLN A 83 -1.20 -15.80 0.65
N LYS A 84 -1.71 -15.81 -0.58
CA LYS A 84 -0.95 -15.35 -1.77
C LYS A 84 -0.57 -13.86 -1.68
N LYS A 85 -1.45 -12.99 -1.15
CA LYS A 85 -1.13 -11.57 -0.90
C LYS A 85 -0.16 -11.34 0.28
N LYS A 86 -0.16 -12.18 1.32
CA LYS A 86 0.80 -12.12 2.44
C LYS A 86 2.17 -12.73 2.08
N ALA A 87 2.21 -13.80 1.30
CA ALA A 87 3.45 -14.40 0.79
C ALA A 87 4.18 -13.45 -0.18
N LEU A 88 3.45 -12.66 -0.99
CA LEU A 88 4.05 -11.59 -1.80
C LEU A 88 4.42 -10.30 -1.00
N LYS A 89 4.01 -10.18 0.27
CA LYS A 89 4.26 -9.00 1.12
C LYS A 89 5.26 -9.20 2.27
N LYS A 90 5.92 -10.36 2.35
CA LYS A 90 7.14 -10.53 3.16
C LYS A 90 8.38 -10.57 2.26
N LYS A 91 8.60 -9.52 1.47
CA LYS A 91 9.97 -9.02 1.35
C LYS A 91 10.18 -8.16 2.60
N PRO A 92 11.22 -8.40 3.43
CA PRO A 92 11.60 -7.39 4.41
C PRO A 92 11.77 -6.10 3.62
N GLY A 93 11.08 -5.05 4.07
CA GLY A 93 11.21 -3.74 3.46
C GLY A 93 12.69 -3.41 3.38
N CYS A 94 13.24 -3.43 2.17
CA CYS A 94 14.58 -2.91 1.88
C CYS A 94 14.52 -1.40 2.07
N ARG A 95 14.45 -0.96 3.34
CA ARG A 95 14.94 0.34 3.73
C ARG A 95 16.44 0.31 3.46
N GLY A 96 16.83 0.91 2.34
CA GLY A 96 18.22 1.16 2.01
C GLY A 96 18.92 0.08 1.21
N LYS A 97 18.34 -0.43 0.11
CA LYS A 97 19.23 -0.81 -1.00
C LYS A 97 19.82 0.50 -1.54
N THR A 98 21.11 0.70 -1.36
CA THR A 98 21.88 1.62 -2.19
C THR A 98 21.47 1.36 -3.62
N LYS A 99 20.81 2.33 -4.28
CA LYS A 99 20.43 2.19 -5.69
C LYS A 99 21.70 1.83 -6.46
N GLU A 100 21.74 0.62 -6.97
CA GLU A 100 22.79 0.18 -7.88
C GLU A 100 22.84 1.18 -9.04
N VAL A 101 24.06 1.53 -9.45
CA VAL A 101 24.23 2.51 -10.53
C VAL A 101 23.73 1.84 -11.81
N THR A 102 22.54 2.23 -12.24
CA THR A 102 21.94 1.78 -13.49
C THR A 102 22.44 2.65 -14.63
N ASP A 103 22.62 2.03 -15.80
CA ASP A 103 22.93 2.74 -17.04
C ASP A 103 21.88 3.84 -17.32
N PRO A 104 22.28 5.13 -17.42
CA PRO A 104 21.38 6.24 -17.72
C PRO A 104 20.78 6.20 -19.13
N THR A 105 21.45 5.52 -20.06
CA THR A 105 21.02 5.38 -21.46
C THR A 105 19.95 4.30 -21.64
N ARG A 106 19.77 3.43 -20.64
CA ARG A 106 18.76 2.37 -20.68
C ARG A 106 17.36 2.97 -20.83
N PRO A 107 16.57 2.51 -21.83
CA PRO A 107 15.19 2.93 -22.01
C PRO A 107 14.39 2.82 -20.71
N LYS A 108 13.58 3.83 -20.41
CA LYS A 108 12.70 3.79 -19.23
C LYS A 108 11.58 2.79 -19.49
N GLY A 109 11.33 1.94 -18.50
CA GLY A 109 10.29 0.91 -18.56
C GLY A 109 8.92 1.46 -18.96
N PRO A 110 8.05 0.61 -19.54
CA PRO A 110 6.80 1.06 -20.10
C PRO A 110 5.84 1.50 -18.98
N LYS A 111 5.05 2.53 -19.26
CA LYS A 111 4.04 3.05 -18.35
C LYS A 111 2.76 2.23 -18.47
N GLY A 112 2.22 1.80 -17.33
CA GLY A 112 0.89 1.18 -17.27
C GLY A 112 -0.25 2.19 -17.48
N PRO A 113 -1.49 1.71 -17.65
CA PRO A 113 -2.65 2.55 -17.99
C PRO A 113 -2.90 3.65 -16.96
N TYR A 114 -2.86 3.32 -15.67
CA TYR A 114 -2.99 4.31 -14.60
C TYR A 114 -1.89 5.39 -14.61
N MET A 115 -0.66 5.03 -14.99
CA MET A 115 0.46 5.97 -15.04
C MET A 115 0.33 6.95 -16.20
N MET A 116 -0.24 6.51 -17.33
CA MET A 116 -0.60 7.37 -18.45
C MET A 116 -1.68 8.38 -18.04
N PHE A 117 -2.75 7.90 -17.42
CA PHE A 117 -3.79 8.76 -16.85
C PHE A 117 -3.22 9.81 -15.88
N CYS A 118 -2.36 9.37 -14.94
CA CYS A 118 -1.71 10.30 -14.01
C CYS A 118 -0.84 11.33 -14.71
N ALA A 119 -0.16 10.98 -15.80
CA ALA A 119 0.70 11.89 -16.54
C ALA A 119 -0.08 13.05 -17.18
N GLU A 120 -1.28 12.78 -17.69
CA GLU A 120 -2.15 13.80 -18.29
C GLU A 120 -2.95 14.59 -17.25
N ARG A 121 -3.44 13.93 -16.20
CA ARG A 121 -4.39 14.54 -15.27
C ARG A 121 -3.71 15.32 -14.14
N ARG A 122 -2.55 14.87 -13.66
CA ARG A 122 -1.77 15.57 -12.62
C ARG A 122 -1.45 17.03 -12.95
N PRO A 123 -0.96 17.39 -14.16
CA PRO A 123 -0.70 18.80 -14.49
C PRO A 123 -1.99 19.63 -14.56
N LYS A 124 -3.10 19.06 -15.04
CA LYS A 124 -4.41 19.73 -15.06
C LYS A 124 -4.88 20.08 -13.65
N ILE A 125 -4.87 19.11 -12.72
CA ILE A 125 -5.23 19.34 -11.32
C ILE A 125 -4.27 20.34 -10.67
N LYS A 126 -2.97 20.28 -10.95
CA LYS A 126 -2.00 21.22 -10.38
C LYS A 126 -2.22 22.65 -10.88
N LYS A 127 -2.68 22.83 -12.13
CA LYS A 127 -3.03 24.13 -12.70
C LYS A 127 -4.33 24.68 -12.11
N GLU A 128 -5.35 23.83 -11.98
CA GLU A 128 -6.65 24.19 -11.38
C GLU A 128 -6.51 24.49 -9.87
N LYS A 129 -5.65 23.73 -9.19
CA LYS A 129 -5.46 23.78 -7.73
C LYS A 129 -3.97 23.84 -7.37
N PRO A 130 -3.32 25.01 -7.53
CA PRO A 130 -1.89 25.16 -7.26
C PRO A 130 -1.52 24.95 -5.79
N ASN A 131 -2.46 25.19 -4.86
CA ASN A 131 -2.23 25.08 -3.42
C ASN A 131 -2.32 23.64 -2.87
N LEU A 132 -2.79 22.67 -3.66
CA LEU A 132 -2.88 21.28 -3.20
C LEU A 132 -1.50 20.62 -3.12
N SER A 133 -1.33 19.83 -2.06
CA SER A 133 -0.18 18.96 -1.88
C SER A 133 -0.19 17.85 -2.92
N PHE A 134 1.01 17.37 -3.29
CA PHE A 134 1.15 16.21 -4.16
C PHE A 134 0.38 14.98 -3.64
N GLN A 135 0.33 14.80 -2.31
CA GLN A 135 -0.38 13.68 -1.70
C GLN A 135 -1.89 13.76 -1.93
N ASP A 136 -2.47 14.96 -1.86
CA ASP A 136 -3.90 15.17 -2.07
C ASP A 136 -4.27 14.98 -3.53
N ILE A 137 -3.43 15.47 -4.45
CA ILE A 137 -3.59 15.24 -5.89
C ILE A 137 -3.54 13.73 -6.20
N ALA A 138 -2.60 13.00 -5.59
CA ALA A 138 -2.48 11.55 -5.80
C ALA A 138 -3.71 10.78 -5.26
N ARG A 139 -4.27 11.20 -4.11
CA ARG A 139 -5.52 10.61 -3.57
C ARG A 139 -6.71 10.87 -4.49
N GLN A 140 -6.82 12.09 -5.01
CA GLN A 140 -7.87 12.46 -5.96
C GLN A 140 -7.80 11.60 -7.23
N LEU A 141 -6.62 11.51 -7.85
CA LEU A 141 -6.39 10.69 -9.05
C LEU A 141 -6.71 9.22 -8.84
N GLY A 142 -6.33 8.66 -7.68
CA GLY A 142 -6.63 7.27 -7.35
C GLY A 142 -8.14 7.01 -7.19
N THR A 143 -8.91 8.00 -6.74
CA THR A 143 -10.37 7.91 -6.61
C THR A 143 -11.05 8.07 -7.97
N GLU A 144 -10.59 9.04 -8.76
CA GLU A 144 -11.04 9.28 -10.13
C GLU A 144 -10.85 8.01 -10.97
N TRP A 145 -9.66 7.40 -10.94
CA TRP A 145 -9.37 6.16 -11.69
C TRP A 145 -10.29 4.99 -11.35
N ARG A 146 -10.67 4.81 -10.07
CA ARG A 146 -11.59 3.73 -9.65
C ARG A 146 -13.04 3.99 -10.05
N THR A 147 -13.41 5.27 -10.19
CA THR A 147 -14.77 5.70 -10.52
C THR A 147 -14.97 5.83 -12.04
N MET A 148 -13.88 5.93 -12.82
CA MET A 148 -13.95 6.00 -14.28
C MET A 148 -14.54 4.73 -14.90
N SER A 149 -15.36 4.93 -15.94
CA SER A 149 -15.97 3.86 -16.73
C SER A 149 -14.90 3.01 -17.43
N ASP A 150 -15.25 1.76 -17.72
CA ASP A 150 -14.35 0.83 -18.43
C ASP A 150 -13.96 1.37 -19.82
N SER A 151 -14.86 2.10 -20.50
CA SER A 151 -14.58 2.72 -21.80
C SER A 151 -13.43 3.73 -21.76
N VAL A 152 -13.39 4.59 -20.73
CA VAL A 152 -12.30 5.57 -20.58
C VAL A 152 -11.01 4.87 -20.15
N ARG A 153 -11.11 3.84 -19.29
CA ARG A 153 -9.95 3.02 -18.91
C ARG A 153 -9.35 2.27 -20.11
N ALA A 154 -10.17 1.80 -21.04
CA ALA A 154 -9.72 1.14 -22.27
C ALA A 154 -8.86 2.05 -23.16
N GLN A 155 -9.14 3.36 -23.22
CA GLN A 155 -8.27 4.31 -23.94
C GLN A 155 -6.87 4.33 -23.35
N TYR A 156 -6.76 4.34 -22.02
CA TYR A 156 -5.47 4.31 -21.32
C TYR A 156 -4.78 2.94 -21.40
N GLU A 157 -5.52 1.85 -21.52
CA GLU A 157 -4.97 0.52 -21.80
C GLU A 157 -4.33 0.47 -23.18
N HIS A 158 -5.00 1.02 -24.20
CA HIS A 158 -4.42 1.14 -25.54
C HIS A 158 -3.17 2.03 -25.55
N MET A 159 -3.19 3.16 -24.85
CA MET A 159 -1.99 4.00 -24.69
C MET A 159 -0.84 3.28 -23.98
N ALA A 160 -1.14 2.46 -22.98
CA ALA A 160 -0.14 1.66 -22.28
C ALA A 160 0.43 0.55 -23.18
N GLU A 161 -0.39 -0.08 -24.03
CA GLU A 161 0.08 -1.06 -25.00
C GLU A 161 1.00 -0.43 -26.05
N ASN A 162 0.66 0.76 -26.54
CA ASN A 162 1.55 1.54 -27.41
C ASN A 162 2.88 1.88 -26.71
N ASP A 163 2.87 2.18 -25.41
CA ASP A 163 4.10 2.43 -24.67
C ASP A 163 4.94 1.17 -24.41
N LYS A 164 4.31 0.00 -24.28
CA LYS A 164 5.01 -1.29 -24.25
C LYS A 164 5.71 -1.55 -25.58
N THR A 165 5.04 -1.31 -26.71
CA THR A 165 5.67 -1.50 -28.03
C THR A 165 6.80 -0.50 -28.27
N ARG A 166 6.63 0.77 -27.88
CA ARG A 166 7.71 1.77 -27.85
C ARG A 166 8.91 1.27 -27.04
N TYR A 167 8.68 0.84 -25.80
CA TYR A 167 9.75 0.34 -24.93
C TYR A 167 10.45 -0.88 -25.52
N ALA A 168 9.71 -1.82 -26.12
CA ALA A 168 10.29 -2.99 -26.77
C ALA A 168 11.20 -2.60 -27.95
N LYS A 169 10.77 -1.64 -28.78
CA LYS A 169 11.58 -1.11 -29.89
C LYS A 169 12.84 -0.39 -29.40
N GLU A 170 12.69 0.51 -28.43
CA GLU A 170 13.83 1.22 -27.84
C GLU A 170 14.81 0.26 -27.17
N LEU A 171 14.32 -0.76 -26.46
CA LEU A 171 15.17 -1.76 -25.81
C LEU A 171 15.91 -2.64 -26.84
N ALA A 172 15.28 -2.96 -27.97
CA ALA A 172 15.92 -3.71 -29.04
C ALA A 172 17.02 -2.90 -29.76
N MET A 173 16.86 -1.57 -29.85
CA MET A 173 17.87 -0.67 -30.42
C MET A 173 18.93 -0.23 -29.40
N TRP A 174 18.72 -0.49 -28.11
CA TRP A 174 19.57 0.01 -27.05
C TRP A 174 20.82 -0.85 -26.89
N THR A 175 21.97 -0.20 -26.90
CA THR A 175 23.26 -0.79 -26.56
C THR A 175 23.67 -0.40 -25.14
N PRO A 176 24.02 -1.36 -24.28
CA PRO A 176 24.50 -1.05 -22.93
C PRO A 176 25.86 -0.36 -23.00
N LEU A 177 26.12 0.54 -22.04
CA LEU A 177 27.44 1.11 -21.82
C LEU A 177 28.48 0.01 -21.56
N SER A 178 29.70 0.24 -22.02
CA SER A 178 30.82 -0.65 -21.75
C SER A 178 31.13 -0.74 -20.25
N SER A 179 31.81 -1.80 -19.82
CA SER A 179 32.25 -1.94 -18.42
C SER A 179 33.09 -0.76 -17.94
N ALA A 180 33.94 -0.21 -18.82
CA ALA A 180 34.78 0.95 -18.50
C ALA A 180 33.95 2.22 -18.28
N GLU A 181 32.92 2.46 -19.11
CA GLU A 181 32.03 3.62 -18.94
C GLU A 181 31.13 3.47 -17.71
N MET A 182 30.65 2.26 -17.44
CA MET A 182 29.90 1.96 -16.22
C MET A 182 30.73 2.19 -14.95
N GLU A 183 32.02 1.83 -14.96
CA GLU A 183 32.90 2.10 -13.82
C GLU A 183 33.19 3.59 -13.65
N LYS A 184 33.41 4.33 -14.74
CA LYS A 184 33.51 5.81 -14.70
C LYS A 184 32.25 6.43 -14.08
N LEU A 185 31.06 5.96 -14.46
CA LEU A 185 29.79 6.44 -13.90
C LEU A 185 29.67 6.10 -12.41
N ARG A 186 30.07 4.90 -11.99
CA ARG A 186 30.10 4.51 -10.56
C ARG A 186 31.07 5.36 -9.78
N GLU A 187 32.26 5.62 -10.32
CA GLU A 187 33.28 6.47 -9.71
C GLU A 187 32.79 7.91 -9.59
N GLU A 188 32.15 8.45 -10.63
CA GLU A 188 31.56 9.80 -10.59
C GLU A 188 30.44 9.87 -9.54
N GLN A 189 29.57 8.86 -9.45
CA GLN A 189 28.54 8.79 -8.40
C GLN A 189 29.16 8.65 -7.00
N ARG A 190 30.25 7.89 -6.86
CA ARG A 190 31.01 7.80 -5.59
C ARG A 190 31.61 9.16 -5.23
N LYS A 191 32.26 9.85 -6.17
CA LYS A 191 32.81 11.21 -5.99
C LYS A 191 31.71 12.22 -5.64
N ARG A 192 30.55 12.20 -6.31
CA ARG A 192 29.39 13.06 -5.99
C ARG A 192 28.83 12.78 -4.59
N LYS A 193 28.76 11.51 -4.18
CA LYS A 193 28.33 11.11 -2.82
C LYS A 193 29.36 11.49 -1.76
N ALA A 194 30.65 11.31 -2.04
CA ALA A 194 31.76 11.74 -1.19
C ALA A 194 31.81 13.27 -1.05
N ALA A 195 31.56 13.99 -2.15
CA ALA A 195 31.35 15.43 -2.17
C ALA A 195 29.96 15.86 -1.66
N GLY A 196 29.15 14.92 -1.17
CA GLY A 196 27.77 15.16 -0.75
C GLY A 196 27.70 16.29 0.28
N GLY A 197 26.76 17.22 0.08
CA GLY A 197 26.66 18.50 0.81
C GLY A 197 26.62 18.43 2.36
N LEU A 198 26.51 17.23 2.92
CA LEU A 198 26.59 16.94 4.36
C LEU A 198 28.03 17.03 4.90
N GLN A 199 29.04 16.65 4.10
CA GLN A 199 30.46 16.68 4.48
C GLN A 199 31.20 17.95 4.05
N VAL A 200 30.57 18.78 3.22
CA VAL A 200 31.14 20.07 2.81
C VAL A 200 31.45 20.90 4.06
N MET A 201 32.68 21.39 4.13
CA MET A 201 33.14 22.28 5.19
C MET A 201 32.74 23.71 4.87
N TYR A 202 32.32 24.45 5.88
CA TYR A 202 31.92 25.84 5.75
C TYR A 202 32.73 26.69 6.71
N LYS A 203 33.15 27.86 6.23
CA LYS A 203 33.72 28.91 7.07
C LYS A 203 32.58 29.57 7.85
N CYS A 204 32.76 29.68 9.16
CA CYS A 204 31.79 30.33 10.05
C CYS A 204 32.01 31.85 10.05
N SER A 205 30.93 32.63 10.14
CA SER A 205 31.02 34.05 10.47
C SER A 205 31.65 34.25 11.87
N PRO A 206 32.18 35.44 12.19
CA PRO A 206 32.71 35.73 13.53
C PRO A 206 31.69 35.49 14.65
N GLU A 207 30.42 35.81 14.39
CA GLU A 207 29.31 35.63 15.33
C GLU A 207 29.00 34.15 15.58
N LEU A 208 28.93 33.36 14.51
CA LEU A 208 28.71 31.93 14.61
C LEU A 208 29.91 31.23 15.25
N SER A 209 31.13 31.65 14.91
CA SER A 209 32.36 31.14 15.54
C SER A 209 32.35 31.39 17.04
N LYS A 210 31.99 32.61 17.49
CA LYS A 210 31.85 32.94 18.91
C LYS A 210 30.79 32.06 19.59
N PHE A 211 29.65 31.82 18.94
CA PHE A 211 28.60 30.96 19.49
C PHE A 211 29.02 29.49 19.61
N LEU A 212 29.83 28.99 18.67
CA LEU A 212 30.35 27.63 18.65
C LEU A 212 31.60 27.42 19.53
N GLY A 213 32.07 28.46 20.24
CA GLY A 213 33.26 28.38 21.10
C GLY A 213 34.59 28.55 20.35
N GLY A 214 34.61 29.35 19.29
CA GLY A 214 35.83 29.70 18.53
C GLY A 214 36.07 28.84 17.28
N VAL A 215 35.12 27.98 16.91
CA VAL A 215 35.24 27.09 15.74
C VAL A 215 35.17 27.91 14.45
N LYS A 216 36.25 27.90 13.66
CA LYS A 216 36.36 28.64 12.39
C LYS A 216 35.72 27.91 11.21
N GLU A 217 35.72 26.58 11.22
CA GLU A 217 35.20 25.74 10.14
C GLU A 217 34.32 24.63 10.70
N ILE A 218 33.16 24.38 10.09
CA ILE A 218 32.24 23.33 10.53
C ILE A 218 31.48 22.73 9.34
N ASN A 219 31.18 21.43 9.39
CA ASN A 219 30.24 20.81 8.46
C ASN A 219 28.78 21.03 8.91
N ARG A 220 27.83 20.98 7.97
CA ARG A 220 26.40 21.22 8.30
C ARG A 220 25.84 20.20 9.30
N GLN A 221 26.31 18.96 9.27
CA GLN A 221 25.83 17.90 10.15
C GLN A 221 26.23 18.12 11.62
N ALA A 222 27.48 18.48 11.87
CA ALA A 222 28.02 18.80 13.18
C ALA A 222 27.38 20.06 13.73
N LEU A 223 27.19 21.09 12.89
CA LEU A 223 26.46 22.30 13.27
C LEU A 223 25.03 21.99 13.70
N THR A 224 24.30 21.22 12.89
CA THR A 224 22.92 20.82 13.21
C THR A 224 22.88 20.04 14.52
N THR A 225 23.77 19.06 14.68
CA THR A 225 23.90 18.28 15.92
C THR A 225 24.20 19.16 17.13
N TYR A 226 25.11 20.12 16.99
CA TYR A 226 25.45 21.09 18.02
C TYR A 226 24.23 21.93 18.43
N LEU A 227 23.49 22.46 17.46
CA LEU A 227 22.28 23.26 17.71
C LEU A 227 21.21 22.45 18.44
N TRP A 228 20.95 21.20 18.04
CA TRP A 228 20.01 20.34 18.77
C TRP A 228 20.47 20.04 20.19
N LYS A 229 21.78 19.86 20.40
CA LYS A 229 22.35 19.71 21.74
C LYS A 229 22.17 21.00 22.56
N TYR A 230 22.37 22.16 21.94
CA TYR A 230 22.16 23.47 22.56
C TYR A 230 20.69 23.70 22.93
N PHE A 231 19.74 23.40 22.05
CA PHE A 231 18.30 23.56 22.32
C PHE A 231 17.85 22.73 23.51
N ARG A 232 18.32 21.48 23.60
CA ARG A 232 18.01 20.60 24.74
C ARG A 232 18.71 21.02 26.02
N LYS A 233 19.98 21.44 25.94
CA LYS A 233 20.77 21.84 27.12
C LYS A 233 20.25 23.12 27.78
N ASN A 234 19.66 24.01 27.01
CA ASN A 234 19.13 25.29 27.50
C ASN A 234 17.59 25.28 27.60
N ASP A 235 16.95 24.10 27.51
CA ASP A 235 15.50 23.92 27.59
C ASP A 235 14.68 24.86 26.69
N LEU A 236 15.19 25.12 25.47
CA LEU A 236 14.58 26.04 24.51
C LEU A 236 13.47 25.39 23.67
N MET A 237 13.23 24.09 23.84
CA MET A 237 12.24 23.33 23.08
C MET A 237 10.85 23.55 23.68
N ASP A 238 9.86 23.83 22.85
CA ASP A 238 8.48 24.01 23.30
C ASP A 238 7.94 22.70 23.93
N PRO A 239 7.42 22.74 25.17
CA PRO A 239 6.99 21.56 25.91
C PRO A 239 5.73 20.90 25.32
N ILE A 240 4.86 21.68 24.65
CA ILE A 240 3.64 21.20 24.02
C ILE A 240 3.96 20.65 22.63
N ASN A 241 4.81 21.35 21.88
CA ASN A 241 5.17 20.96 20.53
C ASN A 241 6.67 21.06 20.29
N LYS A 242 7.37 19.95 20.58
CA LYS A 242 8.82 19.77 20.38
C LYS A 242 9.32 19.99 18.94
N ARG A 243 8.45 20.32 17.98
CA ARG A 243 8.88 20.81 16.66
C ARG A 243 9.33 22.27 16.70
N TYR A 244 8.97 23.01 17.73
CA TYR A 244 9.27 24.43 17.88
C TYR A 244 10.32 24.69 18.96
N VAL A 245 11.08 25.76 18.76
CA VAL A 245 12.09 26.28 19.67
C VAL A 245 11.78 27.75 19.94
N VAL A 246 11.96 28.17 21.18
CA VAL A 246 11.86 29.57 21.62
C VAL A 246 13.28 30.12 21.72
N ALA A 247 13.59 31.15 20.94
CA ALA A 247 14.95 31.69 20.90
C ALA A 247 15.29 32.44 22.20
N ASN A 248 16.36 32.03 22.89
CA ASN A 248 16.96 32.86 23.94
C ASN A 248 17.74 34.03 23.31
N GLU A 249 18.16 35.01 24.11
CA GLU A 249 18.83 36.22 23.60
C GLU A 249 20.07 35.91 22.73
N LYS A 250 20.88 34.92 23.13
CA LYS A 250 22.09 34.52 22.40
C LYS A 250 21.75 33.92 21.03
N LEU A 251 20.75 33.04 20.98
CA LEU A 251 20.29 32.42 19.74
C LEU A 251 19.54 33.43 18.87
N ALA A 252 18.73 34.30 19.46
CA ALA A 252 17.99 35.36 18.78
C ALA A 252 18.94 36.32 18.06
N LYS A 253 20.03 36.72 18.73
CA LYS A 253 21.10 37.53 18.13
C LYS A 253 21.77 36.85 16.93
N LEU A 254 22.07 35.54 17.04
CA LEU A 254 22.68 34.77 15.96
C LEU A 254 21.72 34.51 14.78
N LEU A 255 20.41 34.41 15.04
CA LEU A 255 19.43 34.10 14.00
C LEU A 255 18.73 35.35 13.44
N GLU A 256 19.13 36.55 13.87
CA GLU A 256 18.52 37.84 13.52
C GLU A 256 16.99 37.83 13.72
N MET A 257 16.56 37.34 14.88
CA MET A 257 15.14 37.24 15.23
C MET A 257 14.88 37.90 16.59
N SER A 258 13.60 38.15 16.88
CA SER A 258 13.24 38.77 18.15
C SER A 258 13.53 37.80 19.31
N PRO A 259 14.01 38.32 20.47
CA PRO A 259 14.08 37.52 21.68
C PRO A 259 12.73 36.85 21.99
N GLN A 260 12.77 35.61 22.48
CA GLN A 260 11.59 34.78 22.79
C GLN A 260 10.68 34.47 21.59
N GLN A 261 11.10 34.79 20.36
CA GLN A 261 10.37 34.39 19.17
C GLN A 261 10.40 32.87 19.01
N ARG A 262 9.20 32.29 18.84
CA ARG A 262 9.01 30.87 18.57
C ARG A 262 9.19 30.60 17.07
N PHE A 263 10.00 29.61 16.72
CA PHE A 263 10.23 29.19 15.34
C PHE A 263 10.29 27.66 15.22
N LEU A 264 10.18 27.15 14.00
CA LEU A 264 10.28 25.70 13.75
C LEU A 264 11.74 25.26 13.87
N ALA A 265 12.05 24.30 14.73
CA ALA A 265 13.43 23.85 14.96
C ALA A 265 14.12 23.39 13.67
N PHE A 266 13.37 22.73 12.77
CA PHE A 266 13.87 22.30 11.47
C PHE A 266 14.15 23.44 10.49
N SER A 267 13.60 24.64 10.71
CA SER A 267 13.92 25.81 9.88
C SER A 267 15.18 26.54 10.34
N VAL A 268 15.82 26.13 11.45
CA VAL A 268 17.03 26.80 11.96
C VAL A 268 18.12 26.93 10.90
N SER A 269 18.30 25.90 10.07
CA SER A 269 19.30 25.88 8.99
C SER A 269 19.08 27.00 7.98
N LYS A 270 17.83 27.42 7.73
CA LYS A 270 17.50 28.52 6.82
C LYS A 270 18.10 29.84 7.31
N HIS A 271 18.08 30.07 8.61
CA HIS A 271 18.59 31.29 9.24
C HIS A 271 20.11 31.26 9.32
N ILE A 272 20.70 30.15 9.76
CA ILE A 272 22.16 30.06 9.98
C ILE A 272 22.95 29.98 8.67
N ASN A 273 22.33 29.60 7.55
CA ASN A 273 22.99 29.56 6.24
C ASN A 273 23.66 30.89 5.86
N ARG A 274 23.18 32.04 6.36
CA ARG A 274 23.79 33.37 6.14
C ARG A 274 25.18 33.50 6.76
N HIS A 275 25.45 32.78 7.85
CA HIS A 275 26.73 32.78 8.56
C HIS A 275 27.68 31.69 8.09
N LEU A 276 27.40 31.06 6.94
CA LEU A 276 28.12 29.90 6.46
C LEU A 276 28.48 30.02 4.99
N THR A 277 29.75 30.28 4.73
CA THR A 277 30.30 30.35 3.37
C THR A 277 30.96 29.02 3.03
N LYS A 278 30.66 28.46 1.85
CA LYS A 278 31.33 27.23 1.38
C LYS A 278 32.84 27.49 1.27
N LYS A 279 33.64 26.55 1.77
CA LYS A 279 35.10 26.57 1.60
C LYS A 279 35.47 26.20 0.16
#